data_AF-A0A248KI35-F1
#
_entry.id   AF-A0A248KI35-F1
#
_cell.length_a   1.000
_cell.length_b   1.000
_cell.length_c   1.000
_cell.angle_alpha   90.00
_cell.angle_beta   90.00
_cell.angle_gamma   90.00
#
_symmetry.space_group_name_H-M   'P 1'
#
loop_
_entity.id
_entity.type
_entity.pdbx_description
1 polymer ?
#
loop_
_entity_poly.entity_id
_entity_poly.type
_entity_poly.pdbx_seq_one_letter_code
_entity_poly.pdbx_strand_id
1 'polypeptide(L)'
;MTTDTQSCAKKGRGRPKVFDREAALDKAMTLFWQYGYEATSLSDLVEATGAKAPTLYAEFVNKEGLFRAVLDHYISRFASKNEACLFCEDQTLLEALRHYFTAVATCFTSKDTPAGCFMINTSAALAASSKEIAKTIKSRHAVQEQTLYKFLQLRQARGEIPAEKNVAELAQFLSCILQGMSISAREGASFETLMQITETTLRLWPQMIAV
;
A
#
# COMPACT_ATOMS: atom_id res chain seq x y z
N MET A 1 -57.14 -14.68 44.73
CA MET A 1 -56.61 -15.02 43.39
C MET A 1 -56.12 -13.74 42.78
N THR A 2 -54.80 -13.67 42.63
CA THR A 2 -53.99 -12.49 42.31
C THR A 2 -54.12 -12.10 40.84
N THR A 3 -54.37 -10.82 40.59
CA THR A 3 -54.33 -10.16 39.28
C THR A 3 -52.89 -10.02 38.80
N ASP A 4 -52.55 -10.75 37.74
CA ASP A 4 -51.22 -10.74 37.14
C ASP A 4 -51.15 -9.60 36.11
N THR A 5 -50.35 -8.57 36.42
CA THR A 5 -50.15 -7.40 35.55
C THR A 5 -48.88 -7.63 34.74
N GLN A 6 -49.03 -8.10 33.50
CA GLN A 6 -47.91 -8.29 32.57
C GLN A 6 -47.34 -6.93 32.13
N SER A 7 -46.19 -6.57 32.70
CA SER A 7 -45.38 -5.42 32.30
C SER A 7 -44.70 -5.69 30.95
N CYS A 8 -45.07 -4.94 29.92
CA CYS A 8 -44.39 -4.94 28.63
C CYS A 8 -43.02 -4.25 28.77
N ALA A 9 -41.96 -5.04 28.93
CA ALA A 9 -40.59 -4.54 28.93
C ALA A 9 -40.25 -3.92 27.56
N LYS A 10 -40.12 -2.58 27.52
CA LYS A 10 -39.58 -1.85 26.36
C LYS A 10 -38.14 -2.32 26.10
N LYS A 11 -37.91 -2.95 24.93
CA LYS A 11 -36.56 -3.17 24.38
C LYS A 11 -35.85 -1.81 24.26
N GLY A 12 -34.88 -1.56 25.13
CA GLY A 12 -34.00 -0.41 25.02
C GLY A 12 -33.28 -0.42 23.68
N ARG A 13 -33.34 0.70 22.95
CA ARG A 13 -32.50 0.92 21.76
C ARG A 13 -31.05 0.82 22.20
N GLY A 14 -30.38 -0.28 21.84
CA GLY A 14 -28.95 -0.43 22.06
C GLY A 14 -28.20 0.78 21.50
N ARG A 15 -27.15 1.20 22.22
CA ARG A 15 -26.23 2.28 21.83
C ARG A 15 -25.92 2.16 20.33
N PRO A 16 -26.06 3.23 19.52
CA PRO A 16 -25.76 3.16 18.09
C PRO A 16 -24.37 2.58 17.89
N LYS A 17 -24.20 1.62 16.97
CA LYS A 17 -22.88 1.17 16.51
C LYS A 17 -22.11 2.42 16.10
N VAL A 18 -21.09 2.76 16.88
CA VAL A 18 -20.18 3.86 16.55
C VAL A 18 -19.47 3.45 15.27
N PHE A 19 -19.43 4.34 14.29
CA PHE A 19 -18.71 4.11 13.05
C PHE A 19 -17.22 3.96 13.37
N ASP A 20 -16.66 2.79 13.03
CA ASP A 20 -15.22 2.53 13.13
C ASP A 20 -14.58 2.87 11.79
N ARG A 21 -13.88 4.01 11.77
CA ARG A 21 -13.25 4.55 10.59
C ARG A 21 -12.17 3.63 10.03
N GLU A 22 -11.32 3.08 10.88
CA GLU A 22 -10.18 2.26 10.47
C GLU A 22 -10.68 0.92 9.93
N ALA A 23 -11.66 0.30 10.59
CA ALA A 23 -12.29 -0.92 10.08
C ALA A 23 -13.01 -0.69 8.74
N ALA A 24 -13.62 0.49 8.53
CA ALA A 24 -14.22 0.85 7.25
C ALA A 24 -13.17 1.01 6.14
N LEU A 25 -12.02 1.64 6.45
CA LEU A 25 -10.91 1.80 5.52
C LEU A 25 -10.25 0.46 5.17
N ASP A 26 -10.04 -0.43 6.13
CA ASP A 26 -9.50 -1.78 5.88
C ASP A 26 -10.37 -2.55 4.89
N LYS A 27 -11.69 -2.51 5.06
CA LYS A 27 -12.64 -3.20 4.18
C LYS A 27 -12.74 -2.55 2.80
N ALA A 28 -12.80 -1.22 2.76
CA ALA A 28 -12.81 -0.47 1.50
C ALA A 28 -11.52 -0.70 0.70
N MET A 29 -10.37 -0.78 1.39
CA MET A 29 -9.08 -1.14 0.81
C MET A 29 -9.13 -2.51 0.13
N THR A 30 -9.64 -3.54 0.82
CA THR A 30 -9.76 -4.89 0.24
C THR A 30 -10.62 -4.88 -1.04
N LEU A 31 -11.79 -4.22 -1.04
CA LEU A 31 -12.63 -4.14 -2.23
C LEU A 31 -11.93 -3.43 -3.38
N PHE A 32 -11.39 -2.23 -3.14
CA PHE A 32 -10.70 -1.47 -4.17
C PHE A 32 -9.48 -2.22 -4.71
N TRP A 33 -8.80 -3.01 -3.89
CA TRP A 33 -7.63 -3.78 -4.30
C TRP A 33 -8.02 -4.96 -5.18
N GLN A 34 -9.11 -5.63 -4.85
CA GLN A 34 -9.58 -6.80 -5.57
C GLN A 34 -10.26 -6.44 -6.90
N TYR A 35 -11.14 -5.43 -6.89
CA TYR A 35 -11.99 -5.11 -8.04
C TYR A 35 -11.54 -3.85 -8.78
N GLY A 36 -10.64 -3.06 -8.18
CA GLY A 36 -10.28 -1.74 -8.68
C GLY A 36 -11.28 -0.66 -8.28
N TYR A 37 -10.88 0.59 -8.46
CA TYR A 37 -11.71 1.74 -8.11
C TYR A 37 -12.99 1.78 -8.95
N GLU A 38 -12.92 1.66 -10.28
CA GLU A 38 -14.10 1.82 -11.15
C GLU A 38 -15.18 0.77 -10.88
N ALA A 39 -14.80 -0.51 -10.81
CA ALA A 39 -15.74 -1.62 -10.64
C ALA A 39 -16.35 -1.72 -9.23
N THR A 40 -15.82 -0.97 -8.25
CA THR A 40 -16.35 -0.94 -6.88
C THR A 40 -17.38 0.17 -6.74
N SER A 41 -18.67 -0.15 -6.60
CA SER A 41 -19.72 0.85 -6.42
C SER A 41 -19.80 1.37 -4.97
N LEU A 42 -20.49 2.50 -4.75
CA LEU A 42 -20.73 2.97 -3.37
C LEU A 42 -21.63 2.00 -2.58
N SER A 43 -22.56 1.31 -3.24
CA SER A 43 -23.36 0.26 -2.62
C SER A 43 -22.49 -0.89 -2.10
N ASP A 44 -21.50 -1.33 -2.89
CA ASP A 44 -20.58 -2.40 -2.47
C ASP A 44 -19.77 -1.96 -1.24
N LEU A 45 -19.34 -0.69 -1.20
CA LEU A 45 -18.63 -0.12 -0.06
C LEU A 45 -19.51 -0.03 1.19
N VAL A 46 -20.77 0.38 1.05
CA VAL A 46 -21.75 0.40 2.14
C VAL A 46 -21.98 -1.00 2.70
N GLU A 47 -22.16 -1.98 1.82
CA GLU A 47 -22.36 -3.38 2.20
C GLU A 47 -21.13 -3.95 2.91
N ALA A 48 -19.95 -3.78 2.32
CA ALA A 48 -18.70 -4.30 2.87
C ALA A 48 -18.38 -3.66 4.22
N THR A 49 -18.37 -2.33 4.30
CA THR A 49 -18.03 -1.60 5.53
C THR A 49 -19.07 -1.82 6.62
N GLY A 50 -20.34 -2.01 6.26
CA GLY A 50 -21.48 -2.04 7.17
C GLY A 50 -21.88 -0.65 7.68
N ALA A 51 -21.27 0.41 7.13
CA ALA A 51 -21.61 1.79 7.41
C ALA A 51 -22.78 2.24 6.52
N LYS A 52 -23.61 3.16 7.01
CA LYS A 52 -24.68 3.74 6.18
C LYS A 52 -24.08 4.70 5.16
N ALA A 53 -24.67 4.79 3.96
CA ALA A 53 -24.20 5.70 2.92
C ALA A 53 -24.02 7.16 3.41
N PRO A 54 -24.94 7.77 4.18
CA PRO A 54 -24.74 9.12 4.70
C PRO A 54 -23.52 9.26 5.63
N THR A 55 -23.16 8.21 6.37
CA THR A 55 -21.99 8.20 7.25
C THR A 55 -20.70 8.21 6.43
N LEU A 56 -20.61 7.37 5.39
CA LEU A 56 -19.46 7.36 4.48
C LEU A 56 -19.33 8.70 3.73
N TYR A 57 -20.44 9.28 3.28
CA TYR A 57 -20.43 10.60 2.65
C TYR A 57 -20.00 11.72 3.59
N ALA A 58 -20.47 11.71 4.84
CA ALA A 58 -20.08 12.72 5.82
C ALA A 58 -18.58 12.66 6.17
N GLU A 59 -18.02 11.46 6.26
CA GLU A 59 -16.61 11.25 6.62
C GLU A 59 -15.67 11.50 5.44
N PHE A 60 -16.02 11.01 4.25
CA PHE A 60 -15.10 10.94 3.11
C PHE A 60 -15.50 11.82 1.92
N VAL A 61 -16.60 12.56 2.03
CA VAL A 61 -17.17 13.47 1.02
C VAL A 61 -17.72 12.77 -0.22
N ASN A 62 -16.98 11.83 -0.82
CA ASN A 62 -17.37 11.04 -1.98
C ASN A 62 -16.47 9.78 -2.10
N LYS A 63 -16.71 8.95 -3.14
CA LYS A 63 -15.92 7.75 -3.42
C LYS A 63 -14.43 8.06 -3.65
N GLU A 64 -14.12 9.18 -4.29
CA GLU A 64 -12.73 9.62 -4.54
C GLU A 64 -12.02 9.99 -3.22
N GLY A 65 -12.69 10.70 -2.32
CA GLY A 65 -12.17 11.03 -1.00
C GLY A 65 -11.95 9.79 -0.14
N LEU A 66 -12.86 8.81 -0.21
CA LEU A 66 -12.67 7.52 0.45
C LEU A 66 -11.48 6.77 -0.16
N PHE A 67 -11.34 6.77 -1.48
CA PHE A 67 -10.19 6.14 -2.14
C PHE A 67 -8.86 6.78 -1.74
N ARG A 68 -8.79 8.10 -1.64
CA ARG A 68 -7.61 8.82 -1.11
C ARG A 68 -7.31 8.42 0.34
N ALA A 69 -8.33 8.39 1.19
CA ALA A 69 -8.17 7.97 2.59
C ALA A 69 -7.67 6.52 2.70
N VAL A 70 -8.14 5.63 1.82
CA VAL A 70 -7.67 4.25 1.72
C VAL A 70 -6.20 4.18 1.26
N LEU A 71 -5.78 4.99 0.30
CA LEU A 71 -4.37 5.06 -0.12
C LEU A 71 -3.48 5.52 1.04
N ASP A 72 -3.90 6.53 1.79
CA ASP A 72 -3.15 7.05 2.94
C ASP A 72 -3.06 6.01 4.05
N HIS A 73 -4.17 5.30 4.30
CA HIS A 73 -4.24 4.18 5.23
C HIS A 73 -3.25 3.08 4.87
N TYR A 74 -3.24 2.64 3.60
CA TYR A 74 -2.31 1.65 3.09
C TYR A 74 -0.84 2.06 3.31
N ILE A 75 -0.49 3.30 2.98
CA ILE A 75 0.89 3.81 3.11
C ILE A 75 1.34 3.81 4.58
N SER A 76 0.47 4.26 5.48
CA SER A 76 0.79 4.33 6.91
C SER A 76 1.00 2.94 7.52
N ARG A 77 0.24 1.94 7.05
CA ARG A 77 0.22 0.58 7.62
C ARG A 77 1.32 -0.33 7.06
N PHE A 78 1.56 -0.26 5.76
CA PHE A 78 2.43 -1.20 5.05
C PHE A 78 3.71 -0.52 4.53
N ALA A 79 3.59 0.54 3.74
CA ALA A 79 4.74 1.13 3.05
C ALA A 79 5.76 1.75 4.03
N SER A 80 5.28 2.54 5.00
CA SER A 80 6.16 3.27 5.94
C SER A 80 6.99 2.34 6.82
N LYS A 81 6.44 1.17 7.19
CA LYS A 81 7.16 0.17 7.99
C LYS A 81 8.26 -0.51 7.19
N ASN A 82 8.01 -0.82 5.93
CA ASN A 82 9.00 -1.44 5.05
C ASN A 82 10.15 -0.46 4.74
N GLU A 83 9.82 0.80 4.47
CA GLU A 83 10.81 1.85 4.17
C GLU A 83 11.78 2.11 5.34
N ALA A 84 11.33 1.92 6.59
CA ALA A 84 12.19 2.08 7.76
C ALA A 84 13.42 1.15 7.74
N CYS A 85 13.31 -0.05 7.14
CA CYS A 85 14.42 -0.99 7.02
C CYS A 85 15.61 -0.44 6.21
N LEU A 86 15.38 0.50 5.29
CA LEU A 86 16.45 1.10 4.49
C LEU A 86 17.41 1.94 5.35
N PHE A 87 16.92 2.52 6.43
CA PHE A 87 17.66 3.49 7.24
C PHE A 87 18.28 2.87 8.50
N CYS A 88 18.30 1.55 8.61
CA CYS A 88 19.04 0.86 9.66
C CYS A 88 20.56 1.09 9.49
N GLU A 89 21.21 1.67 10.49
CA GLU A 89 22.60 2.10 10.38
C GLU A 89 23.60 0.94 10.38
N ASP A 90 23.27 -0.16 11.06
CA ASP A 90 24.14 -1.34 11.22
C ASP A 90 24.21 -2.25 9.99
N GLN A 91 23.63 -1.83 8.86
CA GLN A 91 23.55 -2.62 7.63
C GLN A 91 24.38 -1.98 6.52
N THR A 92 25.04 -2.82 5.72
CA THR A 92 25.59 -2.39 4.42
C THR A 92 24.46 -2.00 3.46
N LEU A 93 24.79 -1.23 2.43
CA LEU A 93 23.84 -0.87 1.35
C LEU A 93 23.10 -2.09 0.80
N LEU A 94 23.82 -3.17 0.48
CA LEU A 94 23.22 -4.36 -0.13
C LEU A 94 22.33 -5.13 0.83
N GLU A 95 22.67 -5.18 2.12
CA GLU A 95 21.82 -5.79 3.15
C GLU A 95 20.55 -4.99 3.38
N ALA A 96 20.65 -3.66 3.45
CA ALA A 96 19.49 -2.77 3.61
C ALA A 96 18.53 -2.90 2.42
N LEU A 97 19.05 -2.90 1.19
CA LEU A 97 18.24 -3.16 0.00
C LEU A 97 17.61 -4.56 0.04
N ARG A 98 18.38 -5.60 0.37
CA ARG A 98 17.86 -6.97 0.48
C ARG A 98 16.71 -7.07 1.48
N HIS A 99 16.87 -6.50 2.68
CA HIS A 99 15.80 -6.54 3.68
C HIS A 99 14.56 -5.77 3.23
N TYR A 100 14.73 -4.61 2.62
CA TYR A 100 13.62 -3.83 2.08
C TYR A 100 12.86 -4.60 0.99
N PHE A 101 13.58 -5.17 0.02
CA PHE A 101 12.97 -5.96 -1.06
C PHE A 101 12.30 -7.24 -0.54
N THR A 102 12.89 -7.91 0.46
CA THR A 102 12.27 -9.04 1.15
C THR A 102 10.95 -8.63 1.81
N ALA A 103 10.93 -7.53 2.57
CA ALA A 103 9.72 -7.05 3.24
C ALA A 103 8.62 -6.70 2.23
N VAL A 104 8.99 -6.08 1.11
CA VAL A 104 8.09 -5.80 -0.01
C VAL A 104 7.56 -7.10 -0.64
N ALA A 105 8.42 -8.07 -0.95
CA ALA A 105 8.03 -9.35 -1.51
C ALA A 105 7.07 -10.10 -0.57
N THR A 106 7.35 -10.14 0.73
CA THR A 106 6.45 -10.73 1.75
C THR A 106 5.09 -10.06 1.74
N CYS A 107 5.05 -8.73 1.65
CA CYS A 107 3.79 -7.99 1.57
C CYS A 107 3.02 -8.33 0.29
N PHE A 108 3.71 -8.39 -0.86
CA PHE A 108 3.07 -8.62 -2.16
C PHE A 108 2.53 -10.04 -2.31
N THR A 109 3.08 -11.01 -1.58
CA THR A 109 2.66 -12.41 -1.65
C THR A 109 1.94 -12.87 -0.38
N SER A 110 1.56 -11.93 0.50
CA SER A 110 0.79 -12.26 1.69
C SER A 110 -0.55 -12.89 1.31
N LYS A 111 -1.02 -13.83 2.14
CA LYS A 111 -2.37 -14.42 2.00
C LYS A 111 -3.45 -13.59 2.72
N ASP A 112 -3.03 -12.65 3.56
CA ASP A 112 -3.94 -11.81 4.36
C ASP A 112 -4.47 -10.61 3.56
N THR A 113 -3.80 -10.26 2.47
CA THR A 113 -4.18 -9.17 1.57
C THR A 113 -4.17 -9.66 0.12
N PRO A 114 -4.93 -9.05 -0.79
CA PRO A 114 -4.78 -9.34 -2.21
C PRO A 114 -3.32 -9.11 -2.67
N ALA A 115 -2.88 -9.88 -3.67
CA ALA A 115 -1.48 -9.87 -4.08
C ALA A 115 -1.03 -8.54 -4.73
N GLY A 116 0.28 -8.26 -4.64
CA GLY A 116 0.94 -7.06 -5.19
C GLY A 116 0.87 -5.83 -4.27
N CYS A 117 1.16 -4.65 -4.81
CA CYS A 117 0.98 -3.37 -4.15
C CYS A 117 -0.36 -2.78 -4.53
N PHE A 118 -1.16 -2.38 -3.54
CA PHE A 118 -2.43 -1.69 -3.78
C PHE A 118 -2.28 -0.49 -4.72
N MET A 119 -1.26 0.35 -4.50
CA MET A 119 -1.03 1.56 -5.30
C MET A 119 -0.70 1.26 -6.76
N ILE A 120 0.12 0.24 -7.01
CA ILE A 120 0.56 -0.15 -8.36
C ILE A 120 -0.58 -0.86 -9.10
N ASN A 121 -1.30 -1.74 -8.41
CA ASN A 121 -2.39 -2.49 -9.02
C ASN A 121 -3.58 -1.59 -9.39
N THR A 122 -3.85 -0.58 -8.57
CA THR A 122 -4.89 0.42 -8.86
C THR A 122 -4.47 1.36 -9.99
N SER A 123 -3.17 1.69 -10.13
CA SER A 123 -2.66 2.58 -11.20
C SER A 123 -2.96 2.06 -12.61
N ALA A 124 -2.76 0.76 -12.84
CA ALA A 124 -2.96 0.12 -14.14
C ALA A 124 -4.43 0.12 -14.59
N ALA A 125 -5.38 0.10 -13.64
CA ALA A 125 -6.82 0.11 -13.93
C ALA A 125 -7.40 1.54 -14.06
N LEU A 126 -6.72 2.55 -13.51
CA LEU A 126 -7.28 3.90 -13.29
C LEU A 126 -6.85 4.97 -14.29
N ALA A 127 -5.90 4.67 -15.18
CA ALA A 127 -5.41 5.63 -16.17
C ALA A 127 -6.47 6.10 -17.19
N ALA A 128 -7.62 5.40 -17.29
CA ALA A 128 -8.64 5.67 -18.30
C ALA A 128 -9.76 6.65 -17.86
N SER A 129 -9.99 6.89 -16.57
CA SER A 129 -11.28 7.45 -16.10
C SER A 129 -11.19 8.67 -15.17
N SER A 130 -10.09 8.88 -14.43
CA SER A 130 -9.96 10.06 -13.53
C SER A 130 -8.54 10.62 -13.45
N LYS A 131 -8.37 11.86 -13.91
CA LYS A 131 -7.10 12.61 -13.88
C LYS A 131 -6.57 12.83 -12.46
N GLU A 132 -7.47 13.07 -11.50
CA GLU A 132 -7.07 13.36 -10.10
C GLU A 132 -6.60 12.11 -9.35
N ILE A 133 -7.20 10.95 -9.66
CA ILE A 133 -6.75 9.67 -9.11
C ILE A 133 -5.40 9.28 -9.72
N ALA A 134 -5.24 9.42 -11.04
CA ALA A 134 -3.96 9.21 -11.70
C ALA A 134 -2.86 10.13 -11.12
N LYS A 135 -3.16 11.40 -10.85
CA LYS A 135 -2.26 12.34 -10.19
C LYS A 135 -1.90 11.90 -8.78
N THR A 136 -2.89 11.43 -8.01
CA THR A 136 -2.68 10.91 -6.66
C THR A 136 -1.71 9.73 -6.70
N ILE A 137 -1.96 8.75 -7.56
CA ILE A 137 -1.11 7.55 -7.67
C ILE A 137 0.30 7.94 -8.15
N LYS A 138 0.43 8.80 -9.16
CA LYS A 138 1.73 9.33 -9.61
C LYS A 138 2.49 9.99 -8.47
N SER A 139 1.82 10.80 -7.65
CA SER A 139 2.46 11.45 -6.50
C SER A 139 2.96 10.43 -5.47
N ARG A 140 2.25 9.31 -5.29
CA ARG A 140 2.67 8.24 -4.37
C ARG A 140 3.85 7.44 -4.89
N HIS A 141 3.89 7.11 -6.18
CA HIS A 141 5.09 6.52 -6.80
C HIS A 141 6.31 7.43 -6.65
N ALA A 142 6.14 8.74 -6.81
CA ALA A 142 7.21 9.70 -6.60
C ALA A 142 7.72 9.73 -5.15
N VAL A 143 6.85 9.49 -4.15
CA VAL A 143 7.27 9.39 -2.75
C VAL A 143 8.16 8.17 -2.53
N GLN A 144 7.80 6.99 -3.05
CA GLN A 144 8.61 5.78 -2.92
C GLN A 144 9.99 5.94 -3.57
N GLU A 145 10.03 6.52 -4.77
CA GLU A 145 11.28 6.85 -5.48
C GLU A 145 12.12 7.86 -4.69
N GLN A 146 11.49 8.87 -4.11
CA GLN A 146 12.16 9.87 -3.28
C GLN A 146 12.76 9.25 -2.00
N THR A 147 12.11 8.25 -1.39
CA THR A 147 12.66 7.51 -0.25
C THR A 147 13.93 6.74 -0.66
N LEU A 148 13.88 6.01 -1.77
CA LEU A 148 15.05 5.30 -2.32
C LEU A 148 16.19 6.27 -2.66
N TYR A 149 15.87 7.40 -3.28
CA TYR A 149 16.85 8.43 -3.58
C TYR A 149 17.55 8.96 -2.32
N LYS A 150 16.79 9.32 -1.27
CA LYS A 150 17.37 9.77 0.00
C LYS A 150 18.25 8.72 0.65
N PHE A 151 17.83 7.45 0.61
CA PHE A 151 18.64 6.34 1.09
C PHE A 151 19.96 6.24 0.32
N LEU A 152 19.93 6.27 -1.02
CA LEU A 152 21.13 6.17 -1.83
C LEU A 152 22.05 7.38 -1.67
N GLN A 153 21.51 8.59 -1.51
CA GLN A 153 22.30 9.78 -1.17
C GLN A 153 23.06 9.61 0.15
N LEU A 154 22.40 9.08 1.19
CA LEU A 154 23.04 8.81 2.48
C LEU A 154 24.19 7.79 2.32
N ARG A 155 23.97 6.73 1.55
CA ARG A 155 24.98 5.69 1.30
C ARG A 155 26.14 6.19 0.44
N GLN A 156 25.88 7.07 -0.53
CA GLN A 156 26.91 7.76 -1.31
C GLN A 156 27.76 8.67 -0.40
N ALA A 157 27.14 9.41 0.52
CA ALA A 157 27.86 10.24 1.49
C ALA A 157 28.73 9.41 2.46
N ARG A 158 28.40 8.13 2.67
CA ARG A 158 29.21 7.16 3.45
C ARG A 158 30.32 6.48 2.64
N GLY A 159 30.42 6.77 1.35
CA GLY A 159 31.41 6.17 0.45
C GLY A 159 31.05 4.76 -0.04
N GLU A 160 29.83 4.28 0.21
CA GLU A 160 29.35 2.97 -0.27
C GLU A 160 28.96 2.99 -1.76
N ILE A 161 28.79 4.20 -2.33
CA ILE A 161 28.54 4.44 -3.75
C ILE A 161 29.53 5.51 -4.22
N PRO A 162 30.22 5.35 -5.37
CA PRO A 162 31.10 6.39 -5.91
C PRO A 162 30.37 7.72 -6.15
N ALA A 163 31.07 8.84 -5.96
CA ALA A 163 30.50 10.18 -6.04
C ALA A 163 30.03 10.55 -7.46
N GLU A 164 30.62 9.92 -8.47
CA GLU A 164 30.33 10.15 -9.89
C GLU A 164 29.01 9.48 -10.33
N LYS A 165 28.46 8.57 -9.52
CA LYS A 165 27.25 7.83 -9.87
C LYS A 165 26.01 8.67 -9.62
N ASN A 166 25.10 8.67 -10.60
CA ASN A 166 23.82 9.33 -10.49
C ASN A 166 22.84 8.49 -9.64
N VAL A 167 22.75 8.80 -8.34
CA VAL A 167 21.85 8.09 -7.43
C VAL A 167 20.36 8.28 -7.75
N ALA A 168 19.98 9.30 -8.53
CA ALA A 168 18.61 9.45 -9.02
C ALA A 168 18.24 8.36 -10.04
N GLU A 169 19.13 8.07 -10.98
CA GLU A 169 18.93 6.99 -11.96
C GLU A 169 18.86 5.62 -11.27
N LEU A 170 19.71 5.39 -10.27
CA LEU A 170 19.68 4.16 -9.47
C LEU A 170 18.38 4.02 -8.67
N ALA A 171 17.87 5.12 -8.08
CA ALA A 171 16.59 5.12 -7.37
C ALA A 171 15.42 4.82 -8.31
N GLN A 172 15.42 5.43 -9.50
CA GLN A 172 14.41 5.19 -10.53
C GLN A 172 14.43 3.72 -11.00
N PHE A 173 15.61 3.15 -11.21
CA PHE A 173 15.77 1.73 -11.53
C PHE A 173 15.19 0.82 -10.44
N LEU A 174 15.54 1.03 -9.18
CA LEU A 174 15.00 0.24 -8.07
C LEU A 174 13.47 0.39 -7.94
N SER A 175 12.94 1.59 -8.13
CA SER A 175 11.50 1.85 -8.19
C SER A 175 10.82 1.05 -9.30
N CYS A 176 11.44 0.96 -10.48
CA CYS A 176 10.94 0.17 -11.60
C CYS A 176 10.91 -1.34 -11.26
N ILE A 177 11.96 -1.88 -10.63
CA ILE A 177 11.99 -3.29 -10.20
C ILE A 177 10.86 -3.59 -9.19
N LEU A 178 10.64 -2.72 -8.20
CA LEU A 178 9.56 -2.89 -7.22
C LEU A 178 8.18 -2.86 -7.89
N GLN A 179 8.00 -1.99 -8.89
CA GLN A 179 6.78 -1.95 -9.69
C GLN A 179 6.56 -3.25 -10.47
N GLY A 180 7.61 -3.78 -11.09
CA GLY A 180 7.59 -5.09 -11.75
C GLY A 180 7.22 -6.22 -10.80
N MET A 181 7.86 -6.29 -9.63
CA MET A 181 7.56 -7.29 -8.60
C MET A 181 6.09 -7.28 -8.16
N SER A 182 5.49 -6.08 -8.02
CA SER A 182 4.07 -5.96 -7.69
C SER A 182 3.17 -6.57 -8.76
N ILE A 183 3.46 -6.30 -10.04
CA ILE A 183 2.67 -6.85 -11.15
C ILE A 183 2.85 -8.36 -11.24
N SER A 184 4.08 -8.86 -11.13
CA SER A 184 4.34 -10.31 -11.12
C SER A 184 3.59 -11.00 -9.98
N ALA A 185 3.58 -10.42 -8.77
CA ALA A 185 2.82 -10.96 -7.65
C ALA A 185 1.31 -11.03 -7.94
N ARG A 186 0.75 -9.97 -8.54
CA ARG A 186 -0.65 -9.94 -8.97
C ARG A 186 -0.97 -11.05 -9.98
N GLU A 187 -0.01 -11.37 -10.85
CA GLU A 187 -0.11 -12.45 -11.85
C GLU A 187 0.15 -13.85 -11.27
N GLY A 188 0.39 -13.96 -9.95
CA GLY A 188 0.53 -15.23 -9.24
C GLY A 188 1.98 -15.66 -9.00
N ALA A 189 2.96 -14.80 -9.22
CA ALA A 189 4.35 -15.10 -8.85
C ALA A 189 4.48 -15.37 -7.35
N SER A 190 5.25 -16.40 -7.00
CA SER A 190 5.51 -16.75 -5.61
C SER A 190 6.52 -15.81 -4.95
N PHE A 191 6.60 -15.83 -3.62
CA PHE A 191 7.64 -15.12 -2.88
C PHE A 191 9.04 -15.46 -3.40
N GLU A 192 9.30 -16.75 -3.65
CA GLU A 192 10.57 -17.23 -4.18
C GLU A 192 10.89 -16.63 -5.55
N THR A 193 9.91 -16.54 -6.45
CA THR A 193 10.08 -15.88 -7.75
C THR A 193 10.42 -14.39 -7.59
N LEU A 194 9.75 -13.67 -6.69
CA LEU A 194 10.07 -12.25 -6.43
C LEU A 194 11.47 -12.09 -5.81
N MET A 195 11.87 -13.01 -4.95
CA MET A 195 13.22 -13.02 -4.39
C MET A 195 14.27 -13.30 -5.46
N GLN A 196 14.02 -14.14 -6.46
CA GLN A 196 14.94 -14.34 -7.58
C GLN A 196 15.17 -13.04 -8.38
N ILE A 197 14.14 -12.21 -8.56
CA ILE A 197 14.27 -10.86 -9.16
C ILE A 197 15.17 -9.97 -8.29
N THR A 198 14.95 -10.01 -6.98
CA THR A 198 15.76 -9.27 -5.99
C THR A 198 17.23 -9.70 -6.05
N GLU A 199 17.51 -11.00 -5.99
CA GLU A 199 18.87 -11.54 -6.05
C GLU A 199 19.58 -11.17 -7.35
N THR A 200 18.86 -11.23 -8.48
CA THR A 200 19.41 -10.84 -9.78
C THR A 200 19.76 -9.35 -9.80
N THR A 201 18.87 -8.51 -9.28
CA THR A 201 19.09 -7.06 -9.17
C THR A 201 20.32 -6.75 -8.30
N LEU A 202 20.43 -7.37 -7.13
CA LEU A 202 21.56 -7.16 -6.22
C LEU A 202 22.89 -7.71 -6.77
N ARG A 203 22.85 -8.78 -7.57
CA ARG A 203 24.04 -9.31 -8.26
C ARG A 203 24.58 -8.35 -9.33
N LEU A 204 23.70 -7.60 -9.99
CA LEU A 204 24.08 -6.59 -10.98
C LEU A 204 24.56 -5.29 -10.33
N TRP A 205 24.18 -5.04 -9.08
CA TRP A 205 24.50 -3.78 -8.38
C TRP A 205 25.98 -3.39 -8.42
N PRO A 206 26.97 -4.27 -8.16
CA PRO A 206 28.39 -3.92 -8.24
C PRO A 206 28.80 -3.39 -9.62
N GLN A 207 28.19 -3.91 -10.70
CA GLN A 207 28.47 -3.48 -12.06
C GLN A 207 27.86 -2.10 -12.35
N MET A 208 26.69 -1.81 -11.76
CA MET A 208 26.04 -0.51 -11.90
C MET A 208 26.84 0.61 -11.23
N ILE A 209 27.50 0.31 -10.11
CA ILE A 209 28.31 1.27 -9.35
C ILE A 209 29.80 1.22 -9.68
N ALA A 210 30.27 0.31 -10.55
CA ALA A 210 31.67 0.28 -10.99
C ALA A 210 32.05 1.55 -11.76
N VAL A 211 33.24 2.11 -11.49
CA VAL A 211 33.81 3.28 -12.19
C VAL A 211 34.67 2.82 -13.35
#